data_AF-A0A172Y6L4-F1
#
_entry.id   AF-A0A172Y6L4-F1
#
_cell.length_a   1.000
_cell.length_b   1.000
_cell.length_c   1.000
_cell.angle_alpha   90.00
_cell.angle_beta   90.00
_cell.angle_gamma   90.00
#
_symmetry.space_group_name_H-M   'P 1'
#
loop_
_entity.id
_entity.type
_entity.pdbx_description
1 polymer ?
#
loop_
_entity_poly.entity_id
_entity_poly.type
_entity_poly.pdbx_seq_one_letter_code
_entity_poly.pdbx_strand_id
1 'polypeptide(L)'
;MRLKILATGAVAAALLLTACAAAPAPGPWNVEAAPQVTVTRADGRLTVDYHFNRDAVVWAFMDSALIDEVREPWRPRQWTVETPGVVMERRGHYDIIRSANGGPVPRHVRFSVTPQAVELEAEYKTLVFSDGAVALPTRQMDVFALGSPEAAAAVPADLNGVNLDGGPSRVTWRDLDGPVLFNGERHAELTTTGERSYVLLGQARVTPGEGLTTVMDPNLPPWIGEKIRDFAPRVGQFYMQRLGRPGAGGDKPVVMVSWNGPTERMTSMGGSVLPGLIVMSFEGTGVTRPTAEMETVSRWFIAHESAHFWLGQAVRYEFARDAWITEGGADLMAVRALKALDPAYDDRKALQEEVDDCVTLSQGRGVAGAAERGEHRAYYACGAVFAMMAEGAQKRRDGGDWFGFLRPLLDANRGDGVLSRAEWLNALTRVSGDPTLAADIGRMLDQGAADPAAEIADLFGRAGVPHRVEGGRIVLTT
;
A
#
# COMPACT_ATOMS: atom_id res chain seq x y z
N MET A 1 54.18 5.52 73.01
CA MET A 1 53.17 4.45 73.20
C MET A 1 51.80 5.06 72.91
N ARG A 2 51.05 4.75 71.84
CA ARG A 2 51.18 3.81 70.69
C ARG A 2 50.97 4.65 69.39
N LEU A 3 51.66 4.46 68.24
CA LEU A 3 51.43 3.44 67.18
C LEU A 3 49.91 3.21 66.94
N LYS A 4 49.30 3.24 65.74
CA LYS A 4 49.65 2.95 64.33
C LYS A 4 48.45 3.49 63.47
N ILE A 5 48.44 3.71 62.14
CA ILE A 5 49.38 3.58 61.01
C ILE A 5 48.88 4.49 59.82
N LEU A 6 49.60 4.59 58.68
CA LEU A 6 49.06 5.15 57.41
C LEU A 6 48.45 4.05 56.53
N ALA A 7 47.41 4.35 55.75
CA ALA A 7 47.02 3.52 54.59
C ALA A 7 46.37 4.35 53.47
N THR A 8 47.04 4.38 52.31
CA THR A 8 46.53 4.92 51.04
C THR A 8 45.49 3.98 50.43
N GLY A 9 44.26 4.46 50.23
CA GLY A 9 43.22 3.73 49.51
C GLY A 9 43.40 3.89 47.99
N ALA A 10 43.90 2.86 47.32
CA ALA A 10 43.96 2.83 45.86
C ALA A 10 42.56 2.59 45.27
N VAL A 11 42.13 3.41 44.32
CA VAL A 11 40.89 3.20 43.56
C VAL A 11 41.12 2.08 42.55
N ALA A 12 40.79 0.85 42.95
CA ALA A 12 40.76 -0.29 42.04
C ALA A 12 39.49 -0.22 41.17
N ALA A 13 39.63 0.37 39.98
CA ALA A 13 38.59 0.32 38.96
C ALA A 13 38.44 -1.13 38.45
N ALA A 14 37.48 -1.86 39.00
CA ALA A 14 37.11 -3.19 38.50
C ALA A 14 36.45 -3.04 37.12
N LEU A 15 37.23 -3.26 36.07
CA LEU A 15 36.72 -3.46 34.71
C LEU A 15 35.89 -4.74 34.67
N LEU A 16 34.60 -4.63 34.97
CA LEU A 16 33.61 -5.64 34.66
C LEU A 16 33.52 -5.75 33.14
N LEU A 17 34.26 -6.70 32.58
CA LEU A 17 34.05 -7.21 31.23
C LEU A 17 32.69 -7.93 31.20
N THR A 18 31.61 -7.16 31.14
CA THR A 18 30.31 -7.67 30.71
C THR A 18 30.46 -8.04 29.25
N ALA A 19 30.68 -9.33 29.00
CA ALA A 19 30.55 -9.88 27.66
C ALA A 19 29.11 -9.60 27.20
N CYS A 20 28.97 -8.66 26.26
CA CYS A 20 27.73 -8.49 25.53
C CYS A 20 27.51 -9.78 24.73
N ALA A 21 26.73 -10.71 25.31
CA ALA A 21 26.10 -11.75 24.55
C ALA A 21 25.21 -11.02 23.53
N ALA A 22 25.71 -10.88 22.31
CA ALA A 22 24.89 -10.42 21.21
C ALA A 22 23.67 -11.35 21.18
N ALA A 23 22.48 -10.76 21.31
CA ALA A 23 21.26 -11.53 21.08
C ALA A 23 21.42 -12.19 19.70
N PRO A 24 21.16 -13.50 19.55
CA PRO A 24 21.27 -14.14 18.27
C PRO A 24 20.39 -13.37 17.28
N ALA A 25 20.94 -13.09 16.09
CA ALA A 25 20.15 -12.49 15.02
C ALA A 25 18.84 -13.30 14.87
N PRO A 26 17.68 -12.65 14.71
CA PRO A 26 16.40 -13.34 14.68
C PRO A 26 16.47 -14.48 13.67
N GLY A 27 16.22 -15.70 14.16
CA GLY A 27 16.26 -16.89 13.32
C GLY A 27 15.22 -16.83 12.20
N PRO A 28 15.38 -17.62 11.13
CA PRO A 28 14.38 -17.70 10.08
C PRO A 28 13.01 -18.04 10.68
N TRP A 29 11.96 -17.43 10.14
CA TRP A 29 10.59 -17.57 10.62
C TRP A 29 10.18 -19.04 10.70
N ASN A 30 9.87 -19.53 11.90
CA ASN A 30 9.35 -20.89 12.03
C ASN A 30 7.84 -20.90 11.70
N VAL A 31 7.52 -21.31 10.47
CA VAL A 31 6.14 -21.46 9.97
C VAL A 31 5.32 -22.46 10.80
N GLU A 32 5.95 -23.50 11.37
CA GLU A 32 5.26 -24.44 12.27
C GLU A 32 4.90 -23.80 13.62
N ALA A 33 5.62 -22.75 14.02
CA ALA A 33 5.33 -21.95 15.20
C ALA A 33 4.44 -20.73 14.89
N ALA A 34 3.94 -20.55 13.67
CA ALA A 34 3.01 -19.47 13.35
C ALA A 34 1.61 -19.72 13.97
N PRO A 35 0.86 -18.66 14.33
CA PRO A 35 -0.57 -18.79 14.60
C PRO A 35 -1.26 -19.48 13.42
N GLN A 36 -2.12 -20.46 13.71
CA GLN A 36 -2.91 -21.14 12.69
C GLN A 36 -4.28 -20.48 12.62
N VAL A 37 -4.75 -20.15 11.42
CA VAL A 37 -6.06 -19.53 11.21
C VAL A 37 -6.87 -20.39 10.27
N THR A 38 -8.15 -20.60 10.53
CA THR A 38 -9.08 -21.20 9.56
C THR A 38 -10.16 -20.20 9.20
N VAL A 39 -10.23 -19.83 7.92
CA VAL A 39 -11.29 -18.99 7.36
C VAL A 39 -12.27 -19.91 6.65
N THR A 40 -13.52 -19.95 7.12
CA THR A 40 -14.58 -20.81 6.56
C THR A 40 -15.77 -19.97 6.12
N ARG A 41 -16.21 -20.14 4.87
CA ARG A 41 -17.52 -19.67 4.39
C ARG A 41 -18.49 -20.85 4.33
N ALA A 42 -19.70 -20.68 4.85
CA ALA A 42 -20.76 -21.69 4.83
C ALA A 42 -22.14 -21.00 4.90
N ASP A 43 -23.07 -21.37 4.02
CA ASP A 43 -24.40 -20.75 3.94
C ASP A 43 -24.33 -19.21 3.85
N GLY A 44 -23.33 -18.69 3.13
CA GLY A 44 -23.04 -17.26 3.02
C GLY A 44 -22.50 -16.57 4.28
N ARG A 45 -22.34 -17.27 5.41
CA ARG A 45 -21.70 -16.75 6.63
C ARG A 45 -20.19 -17.00 6.61
N LEU A 46 -19.42 -16.07 7.15
CA LEU A 46 -17.97 -16.18 7.29
C LEU A 46 -17.58 -16.36 8.76
N THR A 47 -16.75 -17.36 9.07
CA THR A 47 -16.15 -17.55 10.40
C THR A 47 -14.62 -17.59 10.30
N VAL A 48 -13.95 -17.00 11.28
CA VAL A 48 -12.49 -17.01 11.39
C VAL A 48 -12.08 -17.60 12.74
N ASP A 49 -11.34 -18.70 12.71
CA ASP A 49 -10.90 -19.47 13.88
C ASP A 49 -9.37 -19.37 14.05
N TYR A 50 -8.92 -18.61 15.05
CA TYR A 50 -7.51 -18.51 15.43
C TYR A 50 -7.13 -19.59 16.43
N HIS A 51 -6.00 -20.24 16.20
CA HIS A 51 -5.31 -21.13 17.11
C HIS A 51 -3.90 -20.59 17.38
N PHE A 52 -3.70 -20.01 18.56
CA PHE A 52 -2.44 -19.36 18.94
C PHE A 52 -1.37 -20.37 19.37
N ASN A 53 -0.18 -20.22 18.78
CA ASN A 53 1.02 -20.99 19.05
C ASN A 53 1.52 -20.87 20.51
N ARG A 54 1.30 -19.74 21.17
CA ARG A 54 1.73 -19.45 22.56
C ARG A 54 0.67 -18.70 23.38
N ASP A 55 0.92 -18.61 24.68
CA ASP A 55 0.21 -17.69 25.57
C ASP A 55 0.73 -16.27 25.32
N ALA A 56 -0.19 -15.30 25.18
CA ALA A 56 0.11 -13.88 25.15
C ALA A 56 -1.04 -13.11 25.82
N VAL A 57 -0.76 -11.99 26.47
CA VAL A 57 -1.78 -11.14 27.12
C VAL A 57 -2.61 -10.41 26.07
N VAL A 58 -1.97 -10.04 24.95
CA VAL A 58 -2.58 -9.37 23.80
C VAL A 58 -2.09 -10.01 22.51
N TRP A 59 -3.00 -10.14 21.54
CA TRP A 59 -2.67 -10.30 20.13
C TRP A 59 -3.20 -9.08 19.35
N ALA A 60 -2.36 -8.49 18.52
CA ALA A 60 -2.70 -7.34 17.67
C ALA A 60 -2.72 -7.77 16.21
N PHE A 61 -3.71 -7.31 15.43
CA PHE A 61 -3.77 -7.53 13.98
C PHE A 61 -2.80 -6.61 13.25
N MET A 62 -1.94 -7.13 12.38
CA MET A 62 -1.01 -6.29 11.60
C MET A 62 -1.75 -5.28 10.72
N ASP A 63 -2.78 -5.76 10.03
CA ASP A 63 -3.69 -4.97 9.20
C ASP A 63 -4.81 -4.42 10.11
N SER A 64 -4.81 -3.10 10.32
CA SER A 64 -5.63 -2.36 11.30
C SER A 64 -5.92 -0.92 10.87
N ALA A 65 -6.00 -0.65 9.56
CA ALA A 65 -6.35 0.68 9.04
C ALA A 65 -7.71 1.22 9.55
N LEU A 66 -7.96 2.49 9.28
CA LEU A 66 -9.24 3.13 9.54
C LEU A 66 -10.07 3.17 8.25
N ILE A 67 -11.39 3.26 8.38
CA ILE A 67 -12.30 3.57 7.27
C ILE A 67 -12.07 5.02 6.85
N ASP A 68 -11.71 5.26 5.60
CA ASP A 68 -11.22 6.55 5.09
C ASP A 68 -12.16 7.74 5.41
N GLU A 69 -13.46 7.62 5.07
CA GLU A 69 -14.44 8.71 5.25
C GLU A 69 -14.68 9.11 6.72
N VAL A 70 -14.65 8.14 7.64
CA VAL A 70 -15.09 8.35 9.05
C VAL A 70 -13.98 8.21 10.08
N ARG A 71 -12.79 7.75 9.67
CA ARG A 71 -11.61 7.49 10.50
C ARG A 71 -11.88 6.57 11.71
N GLU A 72 -12.76 5.59 11.55
CA GLU A 72 -13.10 4.57 12.56
C GLU A 72 -12.46 3.21 12.22
N PRO A 73 -12.15 2.35 13.21
CA PRO A 73 -11.62 1.02 12.93
C PRO A 73 -12.64 0.13 12.22
N TRP A 74 -12.23 -0.49 11.11
CA TRP A 74 -13.13 -1.30 10.28
C TRP A 74 -13.42 -2.66 10.92
N ARG A 75 -12.42 -3.30 11.55
CA ARG A 75 -12.51 -4.68 12.01
C ARG A 75 -13.56 -4.87 13.12
N PRO A 76 -13.64 -4.01 14.18
CA PRO A 76 -14.69 -4.14 15.20
C PRO A 76 -16.12 -3.91 14.70
N ARG A 77 -16.29 -3.29 13.53
CA ARG A 77 -17.61 -3.09 12.90
C ARG A 77 -18.06 -4.30 12.06
N GLN A 78 -17.11 -5.11 11.60
CA GLN A 78 -17.36 -6.27 10.72
C GLN A 78 -17.14 -7.64 11.41
N TRP A 79 -16.31 -7.70 12.45
CA TRP A 79 -15.91 -8.93 13.14
C TRP A 79 -16.48 -8.96 14.56
N THR A 80 -17.28 -9.98 14.88
CA THR A 80 -17.84 -10.21 16.21
C THR A 80 -17.09 -11.35 16.90
N VAL A 81 -16.48 -11.09 18.06
CA VAL A 81 -15.86 -12.11 18.90
C VAL A 81 -16.94 -13.04 19.47
N GLU A 82 -16.83 -14.34 19.23
CA GLU A 82 -17.76 -15.34 19.79
C GLU A 82 -17.19 -16.04 21.04
N THR A 83 -15.87 -16.03 21.24
CA THR A 83 -15.21 -16.67 22.38
C THR A 83 -15.51 -15.94 23.70
N PRO A 84 -16.14 -16.60 24.70
CA PRO A 84 -16.49 -15.95 25.97
C PRO A 84 -15.28 -15.40 26.72
N GLY A 85 -15.42 -14.19 27.25
CA GLY A 85 -14.36 -13.54 28.04
C GLY A 85 -13.22 -12.93 27.22
N VAL A 86 -13.27 -12.97 25.89
CA VAL A 86 -12.35 -12.24 25.00
C VAL A 86 -13.03 -10.94 24.54
N VAL A 87 -12.25 -9.86 24.46
CA VAL A 87 -12.68 -8.54 23.99
C VAL A 87 -11.79 -8.13 22.84
N MET A 88 -12.38 -7.55 21.79
CA MET A 88 -11.66 -6.85 20.73
C MET A 88 -11.86 -5.34 20.89
N GLU A 89 -10.78 -4.56 20.82
CA GLU A 89 -10.79 -3.11 20.95
C GLU A 89 -9.60 -2.49 20.20
N ARG A 90 -9.65 -1.20 19.84
CA ARG A 90 -8.50 -0.50 19.27
C ARG A 90 -7.57 0.05 20.37
N ARG A 91 -6.26 -0.10 20.19
CA ARG A 91 -5.21 0.53 21.01
C ARG A 91 -4.10 1.08 20.11
N GLY A 92 -3.87 2.39 20.17
CA GLY A 92 -2.97 3.07 19.25
C GLY A 92 -3.42 2.90 17.81
N HIS A 93 -2.54 2.38 16.96
CA HIS A 93 -2.79 2.12 15.55
C HIS A 93 -3.39 0.73 15.27
N TYR A 94 -3.57 -0.11 16.30
CA TYR A 94 -3.91 -1.53 16.13
C TYR A 94 -5.24 -1.91 16.74
N ASP A 95 -5.99 -2.72 16.01
CA ASP A 95 -7.08 -3.48 16.58
C ASP A 95 -6.47 -4.69 17.30
N ILE A 96 -6.85 -4.89 18.55
CA ILE A 96 -6.28 -5.91 19.43
C ILE A 96 -7.36 -6.82 20.01
N ILE A 97 -6.97 -8.05 20.36
CA ILE A 97 -7.73 -8.91 21.26
C ILE A 97 -7.00 -9.13 22.59
N ARG A 98 -7.77 -9.20 23.66
CA ARG A 98 -7.31 -9.48 25.02
C ARG A 98 -8.36 -10.22 25.83
N SER A 99 -7.95 -10.90 26.90
CA SER A 99 -8.91 -11.44 27.88
C SER A 99 -9.47 -10.34 28.77
N ALA A 100 -10.76 -10.41 29.08
CA ALA A 100 -11.47 -9.46 29.94
C ALA A 100 -10.93 -9.44 31.39
N ASN A 101 -10.33 -10.54 31.84
CA ASN A 101 -9.70 -10.68 33.16
C ASN A 101 -8.21 -10.24 33.19
N GLY A 102 -7.64 -9.77 32.09
CA GLY A 102 -6.23 -9.37 31.98
C GLY A 102 -5.21 -10.53 31.96
N GLY A 103 -5.66 -11.79 31.96
CA GLY A 103 -4.81 -12.95 31.73
C GLY A 103 -4.49 -13.17 30.25
N PRO A 104 -3.78 -14.26 29.90
CA PRO A 104 -3.54 -14.64 28.51
C PRO A 104 -4.83 -14.82 27.72
N VAL A 105 -4.78 -14.50 26.42
CA VAL A 105 -5.84 -14.82 25.44
C VAL A 105 -5.99 -16.35 25.34
N PRO A 106 -7.23 -16.90 25.33
CA PRO A 106 -7.45 -18.33 25.10
C PRO A 106 -6.79 -18.79 23.80
N ARG A 107 -6.26 -20.02 23.78
CA ARG A 107 -5.57 -20.55 22.59
C ARG A 107 -6.44 -20.65 21.36
N HIS A 108 -7.75 -20.82 21.53
CA HIS A 108 -8.72 -20.79 20.44
C HIS A 108 -9.61 -19.55 20.58
N VAL A 109 -9.62 -18.70 19.55
CA VAL A 109 -10.52 -17.55 19.45
C VAL A 109 -11.29 -17.60 18.13
N ARG A 110 -12.61 -17.54 18.21
CA ARG A 110 -13.52 -17.54 17.06
C ARG A 110 -14.15 -16.17 16.86
N PHE A 111 -14.27 -15.78 15.60
CA PHE A 111 -15.03 -14.63 15.14
C PHE A 111 -16.11 -15.08 14.15
N SER A 112 -17.32 -14.52 14.27
CA SER A 112 -18.27 -14.44 13.15
C SER A 112 -18.02 -13.11 12.44
N VAL A 113 -17.94 -13.14 11.11
CA VAL A 113 -17.61 -11.97 10.29
C VAL A 113 -18.75 -11.67 9.33
N THR A 114 -19.10 -10.38 9.25
CA THR A 114 -20.04 -9.81 8.29
C THR A 114 -19.26 -8.84 7.39
N PRO A 115 -18.74 -9.32 6.24
CA PRO A 115 -17.99 -8.50 5.30
C PRO A 115 -18.76 -7.28 4.82
N GLN A 116 -18.08 -6.13 4.77
CA GLN A 116 -18.59 -4.90 4.15
C GLN A 116 -17.51 -4.31 3.25
N ALA A 117 -17.90 -3.86 2.06
CA ALA A 117 -17.04 -3.05 1.21
C ALA A 117 -16.94 -1.65 1.82
N VAL A 118 -15.76 -1.28 2.28
CA VAL A 118 -15.42 0.04 2.85
C VAL A 118 -14.05 0.46 2.34
N GLU A 119 -13.86 1.76 2.08
CA GLU A 119 -12.54 2.30 1.76
C GLU A 119 -11.69 2.37 3.03
N LEU A 120 -10.40 2.01 2.92
CA LEU A 120 -9.46 1.94 4.04
C LEU A 120 -8.26 2.86 3.81
N GLU A 121 -7.78 3.52 4.87
CA GLU A 121 -6.54 4.32 4.86
C GLU A 121 -5.32 3.43 4.55
N ALA A 122 -4.90 3.38 3.28
CA ALA A 122 -3.69 2.70 2.79
C ALA A 122 -3.58 1.18 3.09
N GLU A 123 -4.71 0.46 3.14
CA GLU A 123 -4.76 -0.99 3.38
C GLU A 123 -5.67 -1.71 2.37
N TYR A 124 -5.38 -2.98 2.10
CA TYR A 124 -6.22 -3.82 1.24
C TYR A 124 -7.56 -4.12 1.93
N LYS A 125 -8.66 -3.65 1.33
CA LYS A 125 -10.03 -3.86 1.83
C LYS A 125 -10.62 -5.21 1.43
N THR A 126 -11.71 -5.59 2.08
CA THR A 126 -12.52 -6.73 1.66
C THR A 126 -13.34 -6.39 0.41
N LEU A 127 -13.32 -7.25 -0.60
CA LEU A 127 -14.22 -7.13 -1.76
C LEU A 127 -15.48 -7.94 -1.49
N VAL A 128 -16.64 -7.30 -1.64
CA VAL A 128 -17.95 -7.95 -1.61
C VAL A 128 -18.53 -7.90 -3.02
N PHE A 129 -18.94 -9.06 -3.53
CA PHE A 129 -19.56 -9.20 -4.85
C PHE A 129 -21.08 -9.35 -4.70
N SER A 130 -21.83 -8.86 -5.67
CA SER A 130 -23.29 -8.82 -5.65
C SER A 130 -23.98 -10.20 -5.80
N ASP A 131 -23.22 -11.26 -6.11
CA ASP A 131 -23.63 -12.67 -6.01
C ASP A 131 -23.38 -13.30 -4.63
N GLY A 132 -22.88 -12.52 -3.67
CA GLY A 132 -22.53 -12.99 -2.32
C GLY A 132 -21.18 -13.72 -2.24
N ALA A 133 -20.36 -13.67 -3.28
CA ALA A 133 -18.94 -13.98 -3.15
C ALA A 133 -18.19 -12.86 -2.40
N VAL A 134 -17.10 -13.23 -1.74
CA VAL A 134 -16.27 -12.30 -0.96
C VAL A 134 -14.81 -12.63 -1.21
N ALA A 135 -13.99 -11.63 -1.51
CA ALA A 135 -12.54 -11.80 -1.59
C ALA A 135 -11.86 -11.08 -0.42
N LEU A 136 -11.01 -11.81 0.29
CA LEU A 136 -10.29 -11.36 1.48
C LEU A 136 -8.79 -11.29 1.17
N PRO A 137 -8.09 -10.19 1.52
CA PRO A 137 -6.64 -10.15 1.47
C PRO A 137 -6.04 -11.19 2.43
N THR A 138 -5.00 -11.89 2.00
CA THR A 138 -4.36 -12.94 2.79
C THR A 138 -3.73 -12.44 4.10
N ARG A 139 -3.20 -11.21 4.08
CA ARG A 139 -2.46 -10.57 5.18
C ARG A 139 -3.36 -10.06 6.32
N GLN A 140 -4.67 -9.89 6.08
CA GLN A 140 -5.64 -9.45 7.10
C GLN A 140 -5.77 -10.41 8.30
N MET A 141 -5.19 -11.60 8.20
CA MET A 141 -5.19 -12.65 9.23
C MET A 141 -3.92 -12.64 10.10
N ASP A 142 -2.96 -11.77 9.80
CA ASP A 142 -1.66 -11.77 10.47
C ASP A 142 -1.68 -11.02 11.80
N VAL A 143 -1.00 -11.59 12.79
CA VAL A 143 -1.07 -11.15 14.18
C VAL A 143 0.27 -11.26 14.90
N PHE A 144 0.53 -10.31 15.79
CA PHE A 144 1.71 -10.32 16.66
C PHE A 144 1.32 -10.24 18.13
N ALA A 145 2.15 -10.84 18.98
CA ALA A 145 1.94 -10.93 20.42
C ALA A 145 2.49 -9.71 21.14
N LEU A 146 1.81 -9.28 22.19
CA LEU A 146 2.22 -8.17 23.05
C LEU A 146 2.04 -8.52 24.54
N GLY A 147 2.90 -7.93 25.37
CA GLY A 147 2.91 -8.16 26.82
C GLY A 147 1.79 -7.45 27.59
N SER A 148 1.19 -6.38 27.05
CA SER A 148 0.04 -5.69 27.64
C SER A 148 -0.72 -4.83 26.61
N PRO A 149 -1.95 -4.37 26.91
CA PRO A 149 -2.69 -3.44 26.05
C PRO A 149 -2.00 -2.07 25.88
N GLU A 150 -1.25 -1.61 26.87
CA GLU A 150 -0.49 -0.36 26.82
C GLU A 150 0.69 -0.47 25.85
N ALA A 151 1.31 -1.66 25.75
CA ALA A 151 2.37 -1.91 24.77
C ALA A 151 1.87 -1.72 23.32
N ALA A 152 0.61 -2.04 23.02
CA ALA A 152 0.02 -1.83 21.70
C ALA A 152 -0.05 -0.35 21.30
N ALA A 153 -0.27 0.55 22.27
CA ALA A 153 -0.30 1.99 22.03
C ALA A 153 1.09 2.59 21.74
N ALA A 154 2.17 1.85 22.02
CA ALA A 154 3.55 2.26 21.73
C ALA A 154 4.11 1.65 20.42
N VAL A 155 3.37 0.78 19.74
CA VAL A 155 3.77 0.24 18.43
C VAL A 155 3.52 1.32 17.36
N PRO A 156 4.53 1.69 16.55
CA PRO A 156 4.35 2.68 15.48
C PRO A 156 3.44 2.12 14.38
N ALA A 157 2.70 2.99 13.68
CA ALA A 157 1.82 2.58 12.58
C ALA A 157 2.55 1.87 11.44
N ASP A 158 3.76 2.34 11.10
CA ASP A 158 4.63 1.71 10.12
C ASP A 158 5.47 0.61 10.78
N LEU A 159 5.21 -0.65 10.40
CA LEU A 159 5.89 -1.83 10.91
C LEU A 159 7.20 -2.14 10.17
N ASN A 160 7.57 -1.38 9.14
CA ASN A 160 8.83 -1.59 8.41
C ASN A 160 10.05 -1.38 9.34
N GLY A 161 10.90 -2.41 9.44
CA GLY A 161 12.05 -2.43 10.34
C GLY A 161 11.72 -2.69 11.82
N VAL A 162 10.45 -2.88 12.19
CA VAL A 162 10.05 -3.20 13.57
C VAL A 162 10.20 -4.70 13.81
N ASN A 163 10.93 -5.08 14.87
CA ASN A 163 11.03 -6.46 15.30
C ASN A 163 9.78 -6.84 16.13
N LEU A 164 8.88 -7.64 15.54
CA LEU A 164 7.63 -8.05 16.15
C LEU A 164 7.69 -9.50 16.63
N ASP A 165 7.06 -9.77 17.78
CA ASP A 165 6.94 -11.13 18.29
C ASP A 165 5.71 -11.82 17.69
N GLY A 166 5.80 -12.21 16.41
CA GLY A 166 4.70 -12.74 15.60
C GLY A 166 4.45 -11.89 14.34
N GLY A 167 3.58 -12.37 13.44
CA GLY A 167 3.34 -11.79 12.12
C GLY A 167 2.64 -12.79 11.18
N PRO A 168 3.22 -13.13 10.00
CA PRO A 168 2.67 -14.12 9.06
C PRO A 168 2.07 -15.37 9.72
N SER A 169 0.76 -15.53 9.56
CA SER A 169 -0.05 -16.61 10.10
C SER A 169 -0.35 -17.66 9.03
N ARG A 170 -0.42 -18.93 9.43
CA ARG A 170 -0.73 -20.03 8.50
C ARG A 170 -2.25 -20.16 8.38
N VAL A 171 -2.81 -19.64 7.30
CA VAL A 171 -4.25 -19.55 7.08
C VAL A 171 -4.73 -20.68 6.17
N THR A 172 -5.68 -21.48 6.65
CA THR A 172 -6.42 -22.47 5.85
C THR A 172 -7.75 -21.85 5.41
N TRP A 173 -8.02 -21.86 4.11
CA TRP A 173 -9.22 -21.27 3.50
C TRP A 173 -10.14 -22.37 2.98
N ARG A 174 -11.41 -22.31 3.37
CA ARG A 174 -12.46 -23.24 2.97
C ARG A 174 -13.74 -22.50 2.66
N ASP A 175 -14.43 -22.92 1.61
CA ASP A 175 -15.82 -22.59 1.39
C ASP A 175 -16.58 -23.92 1.28
N LEU A 176 -17.62 -24.10 2.09
CA LEU A 176 -18.41 -25.32 2.13
C LEU A 176 -19.40 -25.38 0.96
N ASP A 177 -19.65 -24.25 0.30
CA ASP A 177 -20.51 -24.13 -0.89
C ASP A 177 -19.71 -24.38 -2.20
N GLY A 178 -18.40 -24.63 -2.13
CA GLY A 178 -17.54 -25.01 -3.25
C GLY A 178 -16.09 -24.52 -3.16
N PRO A 179 -15.27 -24.69 -4.22
CA PRO A 179 -13.84 -24.39 -4.14
C PRO A 179 -13.54 -22.89 -4.06
N VAL A 180 -12.59 -22.50 -3.20
CA VAL A 180 -12.05 -21.13 -3.15
C VAL A 180 -11.23 -20.81 -4.41
N LEU A 181 -11.10 -19.53 -4.76
CA LEU A 181 -10.30 -19.05 -5.87
C LEU A 181 -9.05 -18.31 -5.36
N PHE A 182 -7.89 -18.66 -5.91
CA PHE A 182 -6.62 -18.01 -5.60
C PHE A 182 -5.74 -17.98 -6.85
N ASN A 183 -5.14 -16.82 -7.14
CA ASN A 183 -4.28 -16.61 -8.32
C ASN A 183 -4.85 -17.12 -9.67
N GLY A 184 -6.18 -17.13 -9.81
CA GLY A 184 -6.90 -17.59 -11.01
C GLY A 184 -7.30 -19.07 -11.00
N GLU A 185 -6.88 -19.87 -10.02
CA GLU A 185 -7.18 -21.30 -9.92
C GLU A 185 -8.16 -21.61 -8.77
N ARG A 186 -9.00 -22.64 -8.96
CA ARG A 186 -10.01 -23.09 -7.99
C ARG A 186 -9.46 -24.26 -7.18
N HIS A 187 -9.47 -24.13 -5.85
CA HIS A 187 -8.96 -25.13 -4.90
C HIS A 187 -10.07 -25.56 -3.93
N ALA A 188 -10.22 -26.86 -3.69
CA ALA A 188 -11.18 -27.37 -2.69
C ALA A 188 -10.80 -26.95 -1.26
N GLU A 189 -9.49 -26.84 -1.01
CA GLU A 189 -8.89 -26.29 0.20
C GLU A 189 -7.58 -25.60 -0.20
N LEU A 190 -7.26 -24.49 0.45
CA LEU A 190 -6.03 -23.73 0.23
C LEU A 190 -5.37 -23.43 1.58
N THR A 191 -4.04 -23.47 1.63
CA THR A 191 -3.28 -22.87 2.74
C THR A 191 -2.37 -21.76 2.21
N THR A 192 -2.37 -20.61 2.88
CA THR A 192 -1.40 -19.52 2.70
C THR A 192 -0.62 -19.31 4.01
N THR A 193 0.55 -18.69 3.95
CA THR A 193 1.34 -18.30 5.14
C THR A 193 1.90 -16.88 5.02
N GLY A 194 2.41 -16.50 3.86
CA GLY A 194 3.09 -15.21 3.65
C GLY A 194 2.85 -14.57 2.30
N GLU A 195 2.11 -15.26 1.42
CA GLU A 195 1.66 -14.78 0.13
C GLU A 195 0.88 -13.48 0.31
N ARG A 196 1.17 -12.48 -0.53
CA ARG A 196 0.37 -11.26 -0.65
C ARG A 196 -0.58 -11.47 -1.84
N SER A 197 -1.86 -11.74 -1.60
CA SER A 197 -2.88 -11.90 -2.65
C SER A 197 -4.27 -11.80 -2.02
N TYR A 198 -5.32 -12.12 -2.78
CA TYR A 198 -6.68 -12.32 -2.27
C TYR A 198 -7.08 -13.80 -2.41
N VAL A 199 -7.84 -14.29 -1.43
CA VAL A 199 -8.60 -15.54 -1.55
C VAL A 199 -10.07 -15.18 -1.70
N LEU A 200 -10.69 -15.63 -2.79
CA LEU A 200 -12.12 -15.43 -3.04
C LEU A 200 -12.89 -16.69 -2.67
N LEU A 201 -13.89 -16.49 -1.80
CA LEU A 201 -14.87 -17.49 -1.38
C LEU A 201 -16.20 -17.17 -2.09
N GLY A 202 -16.91 -18.17 -2.58
CA GLY A 202 -18.09 -18.04 -3.43
C GLY A 202 -17.84 -18.24 -4.93
N GLN A 203 -18.92 -18.29 -5.70
CA GLN A 203 -18.94 -18.79 -7.08
C GLN A 203 -18.70 -17.72 -8.17
N ALA A 204 -18.00 -16.62 -7.83
CA ALA A 204 -17.69 -15.54 -8.77
C ALA A 204 -17.04 -16.07 -10.06
N ARG A 205 -17.50 -15.55 -11.21
CA ARG A 205 -17.14 -16.04 -12.53
C ARG A 205 -15.72 -15.61 -12.93
N VAL A 206 -14.82 -16.58 -13.05
CA VAL A 206 -13.51 -16.40 -13.69
C VAL A 206 -13.69 -16.40 -15.21
N THR A 207 -13.19 -15.37 -15.89
CA THR A 207 -13.20 -15.26 -17.35
C THR A 207 -11.76 -15.09 -17.86
N PRO A 208 -11.14 -16.14 -18.42
CA PRO A 208 -9.85 -16.03 -19.08
C PRO A 208 -9.93 -15.13 -20.31
N GLY A 209 -8.93 -14.27 -20.50
CA GLY A 209 -8.76 -13.43 -21.67
C GLY A 209 -7.37 -13.55 -22.29
N GLU A 210 -7.14 -12.78 -23.36
CA GLU A 210 -5.81 -12.60 -23.93
C GLU A 210 -5.05 -11.56 -23.11
N GLY A 211 -3.91 -11.94 -22.55
CA GLY A 211 -3.07 -11.06 -21.71
C GLY A 211 -3.52 -10.88 -20.25
N LEU A 212 -4.79 -11.09 -19.90
CA LEU A 212 -5.29 -11.01 -18.53
C LEU A 212 -6.46 -11.97 -18.25
N THR A 213 -6.69 -12.29 -16.97
CA THR A 213 -7.85 -13.05 -16.49
C THR A 213 -8.72 -12.14 -15.63
N THR A 214 -10.05 -12.16 -15.78
CA THR A 214 -10.93 -11.29 -14.97
C THR A 214 -11.87 -12.07 -14.06
N VAL A 215 -12.15 -11.48 -12.90
CA VAL A 215 -13.25 -11.84 -12.02
C VAL A 215 -14.03 -10.54 -11.80
N MET A 216 -15.20 -10.42 -12.41
CA MET A 216 -16.01 -9.20 -12.33
C MET A 216 -17.30 -9.47 -11.59
N ASP A 217 -17.72 -8.50 -10.79
CA ASP A 217 -19.05 -8.45 -10.23
C ASP A 217 -20.12 -8.58 -11.33
N PRO A 218 -21.12 -9.48 -11.18
CA PRO A 218 -22.11 -9.72 -12.23
C PRO A 218 -23.05 -8.53 -12.46
N ASN A 219 -23.14 -7.59 -11.52
CA ASN A 219 -23.91 -6.35 -11.63
C ASN A 219 -23.04 -5.11 -11.92
N LEU A 220 -21.73 -5.28 -12.17
CA LEU A 220 -20.85 -4.19 -12.63
C LEU A 220 -21.43 -3.55 -13.91
N PRO A 221 -21.49 -2.21 -14.03
CA PRO A 221 -21.88 -1.54 -15.26
C PRO A 221 -21.09 -2.09 -16.47
N PRO A 222 -21.74 -2.68 -17.50
CA PRO A 222 -21.05 -3.47 -18.53
C PRO A 222 -19.94 -2.72 -19.27
N TRP A 223 -20.12 -1.42 -19.46
CA TRP A 223 -19.15 -0.55 -20.12
C TRP A 223 -17.80 -0.52 -19.36
N ILE A 224 -17.79 -0.60 -18.03
CA ILE A 224 -16.56 -0.65 -17.22
C ILE A 224 -15.81 -1.96 -17.52
N GLY A 225 -16.53 -3.09 -17.46
CA GLY A 225 -15.97 -4.40 -17.76
C GLY A 225 -15.47 -4.54 -19.20
N GLU A 226 -16.03 -3.78 -20.15
CA GLU A 226 -15.49 -3.65 -21.51
C GLU A 226 -14.21 -2.81 -21.56
N LYS A 227 -14.17 -1.63 -20.92
CA LYS A 227 -12.96 -0.77 -20.89
C LYS A 227 -11.78 -1.47 -20.22
N ILE A 228 -11.99 -2.22 -19.14
CA ILE A 228 -10.93 -2.99 -18.48
C ILE A 228 -10.33 -4.02 -19.44
N ARG A 229 -11.17 -4.78 -20.17
CA ARG A 229 -10.72 -5.82 -21.10
C ARG A 229 -10.03 -5.27 -22.37
N ASP A 230 -10.44 -4.10 -22.86
CA ASP A 230 -9.78 -3.44 -24.02
C ASP A 230 -8.50 -2.69 -23.64
N PHE A 231 -8.54 -1.89 -22.57
CA PHE A 231 -7.50 -0.90 -22.30
C PHE A 231 -6.34 -1.44 -21.46
N ALA A 232 -6.61 -2.29 -20.46
CA ALA A 232 -5.56 -2.81 -19.58
C ALA A 232 -4.45 -3.60 -20.31
N PRO A 233 -4.75 -4.47 -21.30
CA PRO A 233 -3.71 -5.16 -22.08
C PRO A 233 -2.80 -4.18 -22.85
N ARG A 234 -3.39 -3.10 -23.39
CA ARG A 234 -2.68 -2.07 -24.18
C ARG A 234 -1.72 -1.26 -23.31
N VAL A 235 -2.15 -0.88 -22.10
CA VAL A 235 -1.29 -0.19 -21.13
C VAL A 235 -0.19 -1.12 -20.60
N GLY A 236 -0.54 -2.36 -20.24
CA GLY A 236 0.44 -3.36 -19.80
C GLY A 236 1.53 -3.61 -20.87
N GLN A 237 1.14 -3.71 -22.14
CA GLN A 237 2.08 -3.82 -23.26
C GLN A 237 2.98 -2.58 -23.39
N PHE A 238 2.42 -1.38 -23.25
CA PHE A 238 3.19 -0.14 -23.29
C PHE A 238 4.25 -0.09 -22.16
N TYR A 239 3.86 -0.36 -20.90
CA TYR A 239 4.81 -0.39 -19.79
C TYR A 239 5.87 -1.50 -19.95
N MET A 240 5.49 -2.70 -20.42
CA MET A 240 6.44 -3.76 -20.73
C MET A 240 7.48 -3.36 -21.79
N GLN A 241 7.10 -2.57 -22.80
CA GLN A 241 8.03 -2.07 -23.81
C GLN A 241 9.00 -1.01 -23.24
N ARG A 242 8.54 -0.16 -22.31
CA ARG A 242 9.37 0.89 -21.69
C ARG A 242 10.30 0.34 -20.59
N LEU A 243 9.77 -0.51 -19.70
CA LEU A 243 10.40 -0.92 -18.43
C LEU A 243 10.83 -2.40 -18.38
N GLY A 244 10.50 -3.20 -19.39
CA GLY A 244 10.66 -4.65 -19.32
C GLY A 244 9.63 -5.32 -18.40
N ARG A 245 9.79 -6.62 -18.11
CA ARG A 245 8.84 -7.36 -17.25
C ARG A 245 8.87 -6.84 -15.80
N PRO A 246 7.74 -6.83 -15.07
CA PRO A 246 7.71 -6.45 -13.66
C PRO A 246 8.45 -7.47 -12.78
N GLY A 247 8.43 -8.76 -13.14
CA GLY A 247 9.23 -9.82 -12.51
C GLY A 247 8.40 -10.72 -11.59
N ALA A 248 7.69 -10.14 -10.63
CA ALA A 248 6.69 -10.84 -9.82
C ALA A 248 5.29 -10.78 -10.50
N GLY A 249 4.49 -11.83 -10.32
CA GLY A 249 3.07 -11.85 -10.72
C GLY A 249 2.64 -12.76 -11.88
N GLY A 250 3.57 -13.50 -12.50
CA GLY A 250 3.27 -14.44 -13.59
C GLY A 250 2.95 -13.78 -14.94
N ASP A 251 2.75 -14.60 -15.97
CA ASP A 251 2.57 -14.13 -17.36
C ASP A 251 1.13 -13.65 -17.68
N LYS A 252 0.18 -13.81 -16.75
CA LYS A 252 -1.24 -13.43 -16.92
C LYS A 252 -1.80 -12.87 -15.61
N PRO A 253 -1.80 -11.54 -15.40
CA PRO A 253 -2.39 -10.95 -14.21
C PRO A 253 -3.89 -11.25 -14.12
N VAL A 254 -4.37 -11.42 -12.89
CA VAL A 254 -5.80 -11.45 -12.55
C VAL A 254 -6.26 -10.03 -12.29
N VAL A 255 -7.48 -9.68 -12.72
CA VAL A 255 -8.17 -8.44 -12.35
C VAL A 255 -9.47 -8.81 -11.63
N MET A 256 -9.55 -8.53 -10.33
CA MET A 256 -10.77 -8.66 -9.55
C MET A 256 -11.49 -7.31 -9.48
N VAL A 257 -12.78 -7.27 -9.79
CA VAL A 257 -13.57 -6.02 -9.85
C VAL A 257 -14.86 -6.18 -9.03
N SER A 258 -15.01 -5.43 -7.94
CA SER A 258 -16.26 -5.37 -7.15
C SER A 258 -17.14 -4.20 -7.56
N TRP A 259 -18.45 -4.30 -7.28
CA TRP A 259 -19.42 -3.23 -7.49
C TRP A 259 -20.24 -3.04 -6.21
N ASN A 260 -20.00 -1.93 -5.51
CA ASN A 260 -20.64 -1.64 -4.22
C ASN A 260 -22.09 -1.13 -4.37
N GLY A 261 -22.47 -0.71 -5.59
CA GLY A 261 -23.83 -0.30 -5.93
C GLY A 261 -23.96 1.16 -6.41
N PRO A 262 -25.14 1.56 -6.90
CA PRO A 262 -25.39 2.88 -7.48
C PRO A 262 -25.71 3.93 -6.40
N THR A 263 -24.81 4.13 -5.43
CA THR A 263 -24.94 5.13 -4.35
C THR A 263 -25.18 6.54 -4.91
N GLU A 264 -26.25 7.20 -4.48
CA GLU A 264 -26.65 8.51 -5.04
C GLU A 264 -25.60 9.59 -4.78
N ARG A 265 -25.33 10.40 -5.82
CA ARG A 265 -24.35 11.53 -5.78
C ARG A 265 -22.91 11.10 -5.49
N MET A 266 -22.61 9.81 -5.50
CA MET A 266 -21.26 9.27 -5.41
C MET A 266 -20.68 8.93 -6.80
N THR A 267 -19.37 9.08 -6.90
CA THR A 267 -18.50 8.58 -7.96
C THR A 267 -17.23 8.08 -7.27
N SER A 268 -17.11 6.78 -7.01
CA SER A 268 -15.93 6.20 -6.37
C SER A 268 -15.30 5.11 -7.24
N MET A 269 -13.97 5.14 -7.28
CA MET A 269 -13.10 4.19 -7.95
C MET A 269 -11.92 3.95 -7.02
N GLY A 270 -11.90 2.80 -6.35
CA GLY A 270 -10.80 2.40 -5.45
C GLY A 270 -10.04 1.22 -6.05
N GLY A 271 -8.72 1.30 -6.05
CA GLY A 271 -7.85 0.28 -6.65
C GLY A 271 -6.72 -0.13 -5.71
N SER A 272 -6.12 -1.28 -6.00
CA SER A 272 -4.86 -1.69 -5.38
C SER A 272 -4.23 -2.86 -6.14
N VAL A 273 -2.91 -3.01 -6.05
CA VAL A 273 -2.17 -4.10 -6.71
C VAL A 273 -1.42 -4.98 -5.74
N LEU A 274 -1.41 -6.27 -6.06
CA LEU A 274 -0.70 -7.36 -5.42
C LEU A 274 0.08 -8.16 -6.49
N PRO A 275 1.01 -9.06 -6.09
CA PRO A 275 1.74 -9.91 -7.02
C PRO A 275 0.82 -10.68 -7.99
N GLY A 276 0.72 -10.23 -9.24
CA GLY A 276 -0.10 -10.85 -10.28
C GLY A 276 -1.60 -10.57 -10.18
N LEU A 277 -2.02 -9.60 -9.36
CA LEU A 277 -3.43 -9.28 -9.12
C LEU A 277 -3.64 -7.77 -9.07
N ILE A 278 -4.50 -7.25 -9.94
CA ILE A 278 -5.14 -5.94 -9.74
C ILE A 278 -6.47 -6.17 -9.05
N VAL A 279 -6.75 -5.37 -8.02
CA VAL A 279 -8.06 -5.23 -7.40
C VAL A 279 -8.62 -3.87 -7.76
N MET A 280 -9.87 -3.85 -8.19
CA MET A 280 -10.62 -2.65 -8.52
C MET A 280 -11.99 -2.72 -7.86
N SER A 281 -12.55 -1.57 -7.57
CA SER A 281 -13.86 -1.42 -6.96
C SER A 281 -14.50 -0.16 -7.48
N PHE A 282 -15.81 -0.23 -7.69
CA PHE A 282 -16.59 0.86 -8.26
C PHE A 282 -17.82 1.09 -7.38
N GLU A 283 -18.16 2.37 -7.17
CA GLU A 283 -19.39 2.75 -6.48
C GLU A 283 -19.98 4.03 -7.07
N GLY A 284 -21.30 4.12 -7.01
CA GLY A 284 -22.01 5.37 -7.14
C GLY A 284 -22.66 5.60 -8.49
N THR A 285 -23.71 6.42 -8.49
CA THR A 285 -24.45 6.79 -9.70
C THR A 285 -23.58 7.34 -10.83
N GLY A 286 -22.46 8.03 -10.51
CA GLY A 286 -21.58 8.65 -11.50
C GLY A 286 -20.84 7.70 -12.44
N VAL A 287 -20.66 6.42 -12.06
CA VAL A 287 -20.01 5.41 -12.91
C VAL A 287 -21.03 4.46 -13.59
N THR A 288 -22.33 4.66 -13.38
CA THR A 288 -23.37 3.76 -13.97
C THR A 288 -23.53 3.91 -15.48
N ARG A 289 -23.09 5.04 -16.07
CA ARG A 289 -23.19 5.34 -17.50
C ARG A 289 -21.87 5.93 -18.01
N PRO A 290 -21.43 5.59 -19.22
CA PRO A 290 -20.22 6.19 -19.79
C PRO A 290 -20.47 7.66 -20.16
N THR A 291 -19.53 8.52 -19.81
CA THR A 291 -19.38 9.89 -20.31
C THR A 291 -17.95 10.05 -20.84
N ALA A 292 -17.67 11.04 -21.70
CA ALA A 292 -16.31 11.25 -22.22
C ALA A 292 -15.28 11.51 -21.10
N GLU A 293 -15.70 12.23 -20.06
CA GLU A 293 -14.94 12.45 -18.84
C GLU A 293 -14.71 11.13 -18.09
N MET A 294 -15.77 10.37 -17.82
CA MET A 294 -15.69 9.13 -17.06
C MET A 294 -14.91 8.03 -17.80
N GLU A 295 -14.95 7.99 -19.13
CA GLU A 295 -14.06 7.15 -19.93
C GLU A 295 -12.59 7.55 -19.77
N THR A 296 -12.29 8.85 -19.69
CA THR A 296 -10.93 9.36 -19.50
C THR A 296 -10.40 9.00 -18.12
N VAL A 297 -11.21 9.23 -17.07
CA VAL A 297 -10.85 8.86 -15.69
C VAL A 297 -10.71 7.35 -15.54
N SER A 298 -11.60 6.55 -16.14
CA SER A 298 -11.48 5.08 -16.12
C SER A 298 -10.22 4.57 -16.80
N ARG A 299 -9.82 5.16 -17.93
CA ARG A 299 -8.55 4.84 -18.59
C ARG A 299 -7.36 5.21 -17.71
N TRP A 300 -7.36 6.41 -17.14
CA TRP A 300 -6.31 6.88 -16.24
C TRP A 300 -6.16 5.92 -15.05
N PHE A 301 -7.28 5.57 -14.40
CA PHE A 301 -7.31 4.64 -13.26
C PHE A 301 -6.78 3.25 -13.64
N ILE A 302 -7.22 2.67 -14.76
CA ILE A 302 -6.65 1.40 -15.27
C ILE A 302 -5.13 1.51 -15.49
N ALA A 303 -4.65 2.66 -15.96
CA ALA A 303 -3.23 2.86 -16.23
C ALA A 303 -2.39 3.11 -14.96
N HIS A 304 -2.98 3.75 -13.94
CA HIS A 304 -2.42 3.93 -12.60
C HIS A 304 -2.22 2.58 -11.92
N GLU A 305 -3.29 1.79 -11.80
CA GLU A 305 -3.22 0.44 -11.25
C GLU A 305 -2.21 -0.43 -12.01
N SER A 306 -2.21 -0.37 -13.34
CA SER A 306 -1.23 -1.12 -14.14
C SER A 306 0.22 -0.69 -13.89
N ALA A 307 0.49 0.53 -13.43
CA ALA A 307 1.83 1.03 -13.12
C ALA A 307 2.40 0.40 -11.84
N HIS A 308 1.54 0.05 -10.87
CA HIS A 308 1.95 -0.55 -9.60
C HIS A 308 2.59 -1.95 -9.74
N PHE A 309 2.42 -2.63 -10.89
CA PHE A 309 3.23 -3.82 -11.19
C PHE A 309 4.74 -3.54 -11.22
N TRP A 310 5.16 -2.30 -11.51
CA TRP A 310 6.54 -1.86 -11.37
C TRP A 310 6.73 -1.06 -10.07
N LEU A 311 5.91 -0.03 -9.86
CA LEU A 311 5.93 0.84 -8.68
C LEU A 311 4.97 0.37 -7.58
N GLY A 312 5.33 -0.71 -6.91
CA GLY A 312 4.56 -1.32 -5.81
C GLY A 312 4.84 -2.83 -5.69
N GLN A 313 5.11 -3.49 -6.82
CA GLN A 313 5.42 -4.93 -6.89
C GLN A 313 6.87 -5.25 -7.27
N ALA A 314 7.40 -4.68 -8.37
CA ALA A 314 8.80 -4.89 -8.73
C ALA A 314 9.77 -4.20 -7.76
N VAL A 315 9.40 -3.00 -7.31
CA VAL A 315 9.96 -2.31 -6.14
C VAL A 315 8.83 -1.72 -5.30
N ARG A 316 9.01 -1.62 -3.99
CA ARG A 316 8.14 -0.90 -3.04
C ARG A 316 8.94 0.18 -2.32
N TYR A 317 8.29 1.20 -1.78
CA TYR A 317 8.95 2.15 -0.87
C TYR A 317 9.46 1.45 0.40
N GLU A 318 10.53 1.97 1.01
CA GLU A 318 11.10 1.42 2.24
C GLU A 318 10.21 1.65 3.48
N PHE A 319 9.54 2.81 3.54
CA PHE A 319 8.68 3.24 4.65
C PHE A 319 7.40 3.89 4.12
N ALA A 320 6.30 3.80 4.85
CA ALA A 320 4.98 4.30 4.43
C ALA A 320 4.97 5.81 4.12
N ARG A 321 5.79 6.59 4.82
CA ARG A 321 6.02 8.03 4.56
C ARG A 321 6.59 8.33 3.17
N ASP A 322 7.18 7.33 2.51
CA ASP A 322 7.80 7.42 1.19
C ASP A 322 6.90 6.89 0.06
N ALA A 323 5.60 6.70 0.33
CA ALA A 323 4.58 6.30 -0.66
C ALA A 323 4.49 7.23 -1.89
N TRP A 324 4.94 8.47 -1.77
CA TRP A 324 5.05 9.40 -2.91
C TRP A 324 5.89 8.86 -4.07
N ILE A 325 6.82 7.93 -3.80
CA ILE A 325 7.64 7.27 -4.82
C ILE A 325 6.78 6.38 -5.73
N THR A 326 5.80 5.67 -5.16
CA THR A 326 4.95 4.74 -5.91
C THR A 326 3.70 5.42 -6.46
N GLU A 327 2.99 6.19 -5.63
CA GLU A 327 1.71 6.80 -6.02
C GLU A 327 1.89 7.86 -7.10
N GLY A 328 2.61 8.95 -6.82
CA GLY A 328 2.85 9.99 -7.81
C GLY A 328 3.75 9.55 -8.98
N GLY A 329 4.55 8.49 -8.78
CA GLY A 329 5.26 7.84 -9.88
C GLY A 329 4.33 7.06 -10.82
N ALA A 330 3.28 6.43 -10.28
CA ALA A 330 2.20 5.78 -11.03
C ALA A 330 1.29 6.80 -11.73
N ASP A 331 0.96 7.94 -11.09
CA ASP A 331 0.23 9.05 -11.72
C ASP A 331 0.93 9.51 -13.02
N LEU A 332 2.24 9.77 -12.96
CA LEU A 332 3.01 10.20 -14.14
C LEU A 332 3.13 9.08 -15.18
N MET A 333 3.24 7.81 -14.77
CA MET A 333 3.17 6.68 -15.70
C MET A 333 1.81 6.62 -16.41
N ALA A 334 0.70 6.81 -15.69
CA ALA A 334 -0.66 6.79 -16.22
C ALA A 334 -0.89 7.92 -17.22
N VAL A 335 -0.56 9.16 -16.85
CA VAL A 335 -0.63 10.34 -17.73
C VAL A 335 0.16 10.12 -19.02
N ARG A 336 1.41 9.63 -18.92
CA ARG A 336 2.28 9.40 -20.09
C ARG A 336 1.79 8.24 -20.96
N ALA A 337 1.25 7.17 -20.36
CA ALA A 337 0.62 6.07 -21.10
C ALA A 337 -0.64 6.53 -21.85
N LEU A 338 -1.52 7.29 -21.20
CA LEU A 338 -2.70 7.87 -21.84
C LEU A 338 -2.30 8.76 -23.01
N LYS A 339 -1.31 9.64 -22.83
CA LYS A 339 -0.82 10.52 -23.92
C LYS A 339 -0.23 9.75 -25.11
N ALA A 340 0.43 8.63 -24.85
CA ALA A 340 1.00 7.77 -25.89
C ALA A 340 -0.06 6.95 -26.64
N LEU A 341 -1.10 6.49 -25.94
CA LEU A 341 -2.18 5.64 -26.50
C LEU A 341 -3.35 6.46 -27.09
N ASP A 342 -3.50 7.71 -26.66
CA ASP A 342 -4.48 8.70 -27.12
C ASP A 342 -3.81 10.08 -27.24
N PRO A 343 -3.29 10.45 -28.43
CA PRO A 343 -2.61 11.73 -28.62
C PRO A 343 -3.46 12.98 -28.31
N ALA A 344 -4.80 12.84 -28.30
CA ALA A 344 -5.73 13.93 -28.00
C ALA A 344 -5.91 14.18 -26.50
N TYR A 345 -5.44 13.28 -25.62
CA TYR A 345 -5.47 13.46 -24.18
C TYR A 345 -4.71 14.73 -23.74
N ASP A 346 -5.31 15.54 -22.87
CA ASP A 346 -4.69 16.75 -22.31
C ASP A 346 -3.89 16.41 -21.05
N ASP A 347 -2.69 15.85 -21.27
CA ASP A 347 -1.74 15.50 -20.23
C ASP A 347 -1.27 16.72 -19.41
N ARG A 348 -1.28 17.91 -20.01
CA ARG A 348 -0.97 19.15 -19.29
C ARG A 348 -2.05 19.49 -18.27
N LYS A 349 -3.34 19.33 -18.61
CA LYS A 349 -4.43 19.59 -17.64
C LYS A 349 -4.29 18.68 -16.42
N ALA A 350 -4.10 17.38 -16.64
CA ALA A 350 -3.92 16.42 -15.55
C ALA A 350 -2.72 16.78 -14.66
N LEU A 351 -1.54 17.03 -15.25
CA LEU A 351 -0.35 17.38 -14.48
C LEU A 351 -0.43 18.75 -13.80
N GLN A 352 -1.22 19.68 -14.34
CA GLN A 352 -1.47 20.96 -13.69
C GLN A 352 -2.29 20.80 -12.40
N GLU A 353 -3.24 19.87 -12.37
CA GLU A 353 -4.02 19.54 -11.18
C GLU A 353 -3.10 18.94 -10.09
N GLU A 354 -2.15 18.07 -10.45
CA GLU A 354 -1.09 17.58 -9.53
C GLU A 354 -0.20 18.70 -8.96
N VAL A 355 0.16 19.70 -9.77
CA VAL A 355 0.93 20.87 -9.32
C VAL A 355 0.14 21.73 -8.34
N ASP A 356 -1.11 22.06 -8.66
CA ASP A 356 -1.96 22.91 -7.81
C ASP A 356 -2.27 22.23 -6.47
N ASP A 357 -2.51 20.91 -6.47
CA ASP A 357 -2.72 20.11 -5.26
C ASP A 357 -1.45 20.01 -4.41
N CYS A 358 -0.28 19.77 -5.01
CA CYS A 358 0.97 19.73 -4.24
C CYS A 358 1.30 21.07 -3.59
N VAL A 359 1.08 22.19 -4.30
CA VAL A 359 1.24 23.55 -3.75
C VAL A 359 0.35 23.73 -2.51
N THR A 360 -0.90 23.24 -2.56
CA THR A 360 -1.87 23.37 -1.46
C THR A 360 -1.51 22.46 -0.28
N LEU A 361 -1.09 21.23 -0.55
CA LEU A 361 -0.89 20.19 0.47
C LEU A 361 0.47 20.29 1.19
N SER A 362 1.51 20.80 0.52
CA SER A 362 2.85 20.99 1.10
C SER A 362 3.04 22.33 1.82
N GLN A 363 2.02 23.20 1.89
CA GLN A 363 2.12 24.50 2.57
C GLN A 363 2.33 24.34 4.08
N GLY A 364 3.54 24.69 4.55
CA GLY A 364 3.96 24.62 5.95
C GLY A 364 3.94 23.22 6.58
N ARG A 365 3.81 22.16 5.78
CA ARG A 365 3.61 20.78 6.26
C ARG A 365 4.37 19.78 5.38
N GLY A 366 5.15 18.90 6.02
CA GLY A 366 5.85 17.83 5.33
C GLY A 366 4.91 16.83 4.65
N VAL A 367 5.24 16.44 3.42
CA VAL A 367 4.54 15.39 2.66
C VAL A 367 4.71 14.03 3.36
N ALA A 368 5.86 13.77 3.99
CA ALA A 368 6.15 12.51 4.68
C ALA A 368 5.08 12.16 5.74
N GLY A 369 4.62 13.15 6.50
CA GLY A 369 3.58 13.00 7.52
C GLY A 369 2.13 13.18 7.03
N ALA A 370 1.86 13.08 5.72
CA ALA A 370 0.53 13.33 5.18
C ALA A 370 -0.52 12.28 5.62
N ALA A 371 -0.15 10.99 5.70
CA ALA A 371 -1.03 9.92 6.19
C ALA A 371 -1.58 10.19 7.60
N GLU A 372 -0.74 10.69 8.52
CA GLU A 372 -1.15 11.02 9.89
C GLU A 372 -2.30 12.04 9.93
N ARG A 373 -2.34 12.93 8.93
CA ARG A 373 -3.34 13.99 8.76
C ARG A 373 -4.55 13.56 7.93
N GLY A 374 -4.55 12.36 7.35
CA GLY A 374 -5.54 11.91 6.36
C GLY A 374 -5.37 12.56 4.99
N GLU A 375 -4.21 13.15 4.70
CA GLU A 375 -3.95 13.93 3.48
C GLU A 375 -3.29 13.07 2.39
N HIS A 376 -3.76 11.83 2.17
CA HIS A 376 -3.11 10.86 1.28
C HIS A 376 -2.83 11.39 -0.14
N ARG A 377 -3.69 12.27 -0.67
CA ARG A 377 -3.51 12.99 -1.94
C ARG A 377 -2.15 13.69 -2.08
N ALA A 378 -1.49 14.07 -0.97
CA ALA A 378 -0.18 14.68 -1.01
C ALA A 378 0.91 13.74 -1.55
N TYR A 379 0.80 12.42 -1.35
CA TYR A 379 1.74 11.44 -1.90
C TYR A 379 1.61 11.33 -3.42
N TYR A 380 0.38 11.35 -3.94
CA TYR A 380 0.06 11.40 -5.36
C TYR A 380 0.58 12.71 -5.98
N ALA A 381 0.01 13.84 -5.57
CA ALA A 381 0.31 15.17 -6.12
C ALA A 381 1.78 15.57 -6.03
N CYS A 382 2.38 15.51 -4.85
CA CYS A 382 3.79 15.88 -4.72
C CYS A 382 4.73 14.81 -5.30
N GLY A 383 4.36 13.53 -5.26
CA GLY A 383 5.11 12.48 -5.94
C GLY A 383 5.17 12.68 -7.45
N ALA A 384 4.05 13.07 -8.08
CA ALA A 384 3.95 13.36 -9.51
C ALA A 384 4.77 14.61 -9.87
N VAL A 385 4.75 15.63 -9.00
CA VAL A 385 5.59 16.84 -9.12
C VAL A 385 7.09 16.49 -9.04
N PHE A 386 7.51 15.63 -8.11
CA PHE A 386 8.91 15.16 -8.03
C PHE A 386 9.29 14.27 -9.22
N ALA A 387 8.38 13.41 -9.69
CA ALA A 387 8.57 12.59 -10.88
C ALA A 387 8.71 13.45 -12.16
N MET A 388 7.97 14.56 -12.27
CA MET A 388 8.14 15.56 -13.34
C MET A 388 9.53 16.23 -13.30
N MET A 389 10.06 16.53 -12.11
CA MET A 389 11.44 17.06 -11.97
C MET A 389 12.48 16.04 -12.45
N ALA A 390 12.29 14.76 -12.12
CA ALA A 390 13.15 13.67 -12.58
C ALA A 390 13.06 13.47 -14.10
N GLU A 391 11.86 13.54 -14.68
CA GLU A 391 11.65 13.52 -16.14
C GLU A 391 12.33 14.72 -16.83
N GLY A 392 12.19 15.94 -16.30
CA GLY A 392 12.85 17.13 -16.84
C GLY A 392 14.37 17.03 -16.79
N ALA A 393 14.92 16.51 -15.69
CA ALA A 393 16.35 16.28 -15.54
C ALA A 393 16.85 15.25 -16.55
N GLN A 394 16.13 14.13 -16.72
CA GLN A 394 16.43 13.09 -17.70
C GLN A 394 16.39 13.64 -19.14
N LYS A 395 15.34 14.40 -19.47
CA LYS A 395 15.16 15.01 -20.79
C LYS A 395 16.29 15.97 -21.16
N ARG A 396 16.84 16.74 -20.21
CA ARG A 396 18.01 17.59 -20.47
C ARG A 396 19.32 16.82 -20.56
N ARG A 397 19.45 15.71 -19.82
CA ARG A 397 20.67 14.89 -19.82
C ARG A 397 20.89 14.19 -21.16
N ASP A 398 19.86 13.54 -21.71
CA ASP A 398 19.99 12.71 -22.92
C ASP A 398 18.74 12.68 -23.83
N GLY A 399 17.74 13.53 -23.57
CA GLY A 399 16.49 13.54 -24.33
C GLY A 399 15.48 12.47 -23.92
N GLY A 400 15.76 11.71 -22.84
CA GLY A 400 14.84 10.71 -22.28
C GLY A 400 13.59 11.30 -21.61
N ASP A 401 12.83 10.42 -20.96
CA ASP A 401 11.55 10.68 -20.30
C ASP A 401 11.50 10.06 -18.89
N TRP A 402 10.34 10.10 -18.23
CA TRP A 402 10.12 9.45 -16.92
C TRP A 402 10.54 7.97 -16.90
N PHE A 403 10.25 7.21 -17.96
CA PHE A 403 10.63 5.79 -18.04
C PHE A 403 12.15 5.59 -18.18
N GLY A 404 12.85 6.54 -18.82
CA GLY A 404 14.31 6.58 -18.88
C GLY A 404 14.96 6.79 -17.50
N PHE A 405 14.34 7.62 -16.64
CA PHE A 405 14.76 7.79 -15.24
C PHE A 405 14.43 6.57 -14.37
N LEU A 406 13.20 6.05 -14.51
CA LEU A 406 12.65 5.02 -13.64
C LEU A 406 13.28 3.64 -13.88
N ARG A 407 13.57 3.27 -15.13
CA ARG A 407 14.06 1.92 -15.44
C ARG A 407 15.38 1.55 -14.73
N PRO A 408 16.43 2.40 -14.69
CA PRO A 408 17.64 2.12 -13.93
C PRO A 408 17.40 1.95 -12.42
N LEU A 409 16.43 2.67 -11.83
CA LEU A 409 16.04 2.50 -10.43
C LEU A 409 15.40 1.13 -10.20
N LEU A 410 14.45 0.73 -11.06
CA LEU A 410 13.83 -0.60 -11.00
C LEU A 410 14.90 -1.69 -11.15
N ASP A 411 15.74 -1.61 -12.18
CA ASP A 411 16.71 -2.66 -12.49
C ASP A 411 17.81 -2.80 -11.40
N ALA A 412 18.16 -1.73 -10.69
CA ALA A 412 19.07 -1.79 -9.54
C ALA A 412 18.44 -2.45 -8.30
N ASN A 413 17.14 -2.25 -8.09
CA ASN A 413 16.45 -2.55 -6.83
C ASN A 413 15.52 -3.78 -6.90
N ARG A 414 15.53 -4.52 -8.01
CA ARG A 414 14.85 -5.82 -8.15
C ARG A 414 15.35 -6.91 -7.19
N GLY A 415 16.51 -6.73 -6.57
CA GLY A 415 17.17 -7.75 -5.74
C GLY A 415 16.49 -7.96 -4.38
N ASP A 416 16.12 -6.88 -3.72
CA ASP A 416 15.36 -6.84 -2.45
C ASP A 416 13.92 -6.30 -2.63
N GLY A 417 13.63 -5.76 -3.81
CA GLY A 417 12.37 -5.13 -4.16
C GLY A 417 12.11 -3.84 -3.39
N VAL A 418 13.14 -3.13 -2.90
CA VAL A 418 13.01 -1.88 -2.13
C VAL A 418 13.58 -0.71 -2.92
N LEU A 419 12.82 0.37 -3.06
CA LEU A 419 13.31 1.65 -3.53
C LEU A 419 13.22 2.65 -2.37
N SER A 420 14.35 2.88 -1.70
CA SER A 420 14.44 3.87 -0.64
C SER A 420 14.37 5.29 -1.19
N ARG A 421 13.91 6.23 -0.34
CA ARG A 421 14.00 7.67 -0.61
C ARG A 421 15.44 8.10 -0.91
N ALA A 422 16.42 7.51 -0.23
CA ALA A 422 17.83 7.81 -0.46
C ALA A 422 18.28 7.43 -1.89
N GLU A 423 17.90 6.25 -2.37
CA GLU A 423 18.25 5.80 -3.73
C GLU A 423 17.55 6.62 -4.82
N TRP A 424 16.28 6.98 -4.62
CA TRP A 424 15.53 7.85 -5.52
C TRP A 424 16.18 9.25 -5.62
N LEU A 425 16.45 9.89 -4.47
CA LEU A 425 17.08 11.22 -4.43
C LEU A 425 18.53 11.22 -4.95
N ASN A 426 19.27 10.14 -4.71
CA ASN A 426 20.59 9.92 -5.30
C ASN A 426 20.51 9.71 -6.82
N ALA A 427 19.47 9.04 -7.34
CA ALA A 427 19.25 8.92 -8.78
C ALA A 427 18.92 10.26 -9.42
N LEU A 428 18.05 11.07 -8.80
CA LEU A 428 17.79 12.44 -9.25
C LEU A 428 19.10 13.24 -9.34
N THR A 429 19.91 13.24 -8.28
CA THR A 429 21.22 13.90 -8.25
C THR A 429 22.15 13.45 -9.39
N ARG A 430 22.21 12.13 -9.66
CA ARG A 430 23.03 11.57 -10.76
C ARG A 430 22.52 11.94 -12.15
N VAL A 431 21.22 12.19 -12.30
CA VAL A 431 20.59 12.52 -13.59
C VAL A 431 20.60 14.04 -13.85
N SER A 432 20.36 14.85 -12.82
CA SER A 432 20.39 16.32 -12.90
C SER A 432 21.81 16.90 -12.93
N GLY A 433 22.78 16.24 -12.29
CA GLY A 433 24.08 16.85 -11.96
C GLY A 433 24.00 17.90 -10.84
N ASP A 434 22.82 18.07 -10.23
CA ASP A 434 22.52 19.07 -9.21
C ASP A 434 21.99 18.39 -7.93
N PRO A 435 22.80 18.33 -6.84
CA PRO A 435 22.38 17.76 -5.56
C PRO A 435 21.40 18.68 -4.79
N THR A 436 21.26 19.95 -5.17
CA THR A 436 20.36 20.87 -4.47
C THR A 436 18.90 20.48 -4.70
N LEU A 437 18.52 20.02 -5.91
CA LEU A 437 17.19 19.47 -6.18
C LEU A 437 16.80 18.38 -5.17
N ALA A 438 17.71 17.45 -4.88
CA ALA A 438 17.47 16.37 -3.93
C ALA A 438 17.38 16.86 -2.47
N ALA A 439 18.18 17.86 -2.10
CA ALA A 439 18.13 18.48 -0.77
C ALA A 439 16.82 19.26 -0.54
N ASP A 440 16.34 19.97 -1.56
CA ASP A 440 15.14 20.80 -1.50
C ASP A 440 13.87 19.94 -1.48
N ILE A 441 13.76 18.91 -2.35
CA ILE A 441 12.72 17.88 -2.25
C ILE A 441 12.77 17.22 -0.86
N GLY A 442 13.96 16.94 -0.34
CA GLY A 442 14.15 16.43 1.02
C GLY A 442 13.50 17.31 2.10
N ARG A 443 13.70 18.64 2.03
CA ARG A 443 13.01 19.58 2.94
C ARG A 443 11.51 19.59 2.73
N MET A 444 11.01 19.62 1.49
CA MET A 444 9.57 19.58 1.22
C MET A 444 8.90 18.31 1.77
N LEU A 445 9.59 17.17 1.68
CA LEU A 445 9.13 15.91 2.28
C LEU A 445 9.02 16.01 3.81
N ASP A 446 10.05 16.54 4.48
CA ASP A 446 10.13 16.51 5.95
C ASP A 446 9.41 17.69 6.65
N GLN A 447 9.38 18.86 6.01
CA GLN A 447 8.97 20.15 6.61
C GLN A 447 7.88 20.86 5.80
N GLY A 448 7.74 20.54 4.52
CA GLY A 448 6.93 21.32 3.58
C GLY A 448 7.65 22.59 3.14
N ALA A 449 6.92 23.52 2.55
CA ALA A 449 7.43 24.80 2.07
C ALA A 449 6.58 25.98 2.59
N ALA A 450 7.21 27.11 2.90
CA ALA A 450 6.50 28.32 3.32
C ALA A 450 5.78 29.01 2.15
N ASP A 451 6.41 28.97 0.97
CA ASP A 451 5.84 29.31 -0.33
C ASP A 451 6.09 28.14 -1.29
N PRO A 452 5.21 27.13 -1.31
CA PRO A 452 5.37 25.96 -2.18
C PRO A 452 5.38 26.30 -3.67
N ALA A 453 4.68 27.35 -4.09
CA ALA A 453 4.65 27.74 -5.49
C ALA A 453 6.00 28.34 -5.94
N ALA A 454 6.66 29.13 -5.10
CA ALA A 454 8.01 29.60 -5.37
C ALA A 454 9.04 28.46 -5.36
N GLU A 455 8.98 27.54 -4.38
CA GLU A 455 9.95 26.44 -4.27
C GLU A 455 9.79 25.40 -5.40
N ILE A 456 8.55 25.03 -5.78
CA ILE A 456 8.30 24.15 -6.93
C ILE A 456 8.67 24.83 -8.25
N ALA A 457 8.44 26.14 -8.42
CA ALA A 457 8.86 26.86 -9.63
C ALA A 457 10.40 26.87 -9.79
N ASP A 458 11.14 27.12 -8.71
CA ASP A 458 12.60 27.09 -8.73
C ASP A 458 13.14 25.66 -8.99
N LEU A 459 12.57 24.66 -8.33
CA LEU A 459 12.83 23.25 -8.62
C LEU A 459 12.56 22.89 -10.09
N PHE A 460 11.43 23.33 -10.66
CA PHE A 460 11.09 23.12 -12.07
C PHE A 460 12.07 23.83 -13.02
N GLY A 461 12.51 25.05 -12.69
CA GLY A 461 13.54 25.77 -13.45
C GLY A 461 14.88 25.04 -13.44
N ARG A 462 15.35 24.63 -12.25
CA ARG A 462 16.58 23.84 -12.09
C ARG A 462 16.47 22.43 -12.64
N ALA A 463 15.28 21.84 -12.72
CA ALA A 463 15.02 20.52 -13.31
C ALA A 463 14.75 20.57 -14.83
N GLY A 464 14.39 21.72 -15.40
CA GLY A 464 14.07 21.86 -16.83
C GLY A 464 12.64 21.49 -17.21
N VAL A 465 11.70 21.55 -16.28
CA VAL A 465 10.26 21.37 -16.53
C VAL A 465 9.70 22.67 -17.15
N PRO A 466 9.13 22.63 -18.37
CA PRO A 466 8.58 23.83 -19.01
C PRO A 466 7.39 24.39 -18.22
N HIS A 467 7.54 25.61 -17.71
CA HIS A 467 6.51 26.30 -16.95
C HIS A 467 6.69 27.82 -17.02
N ARG A 468 5.68 28.54 -16.52
CA ARG A 468 5.69 29.98 -16.25
C ARG A 468 5.02 30.24 -14.90
N VAL A 469 5.28 31.39 -14.29
CA VAL A 469 4.59 31.81 -13.05
C VAL A 469 3.66 32.98 -13.39
N GLU A 470 2.37 32.81 -13.12
CA GLU A 470 1.32 33.81 -13.37
C GLU A 470 0.55 34.10 -12.07
N GLY A 471 0.67 35.33 -11.56
CA GLY A 471 -0.02 35.73 -10.33
C GLY A 471 0.35 34.91 -9.08
N GLY A 472 1.55 34.31 -9.06
CA GLY A 472 2.00 33.40 -8.00
C GLY A 472 1.63 31.92 -8.22
N ARG A 473 0.88 31.58 -9.26
CA ARG A 473 0.58 30.18 -9.64
C ARG A 473 1.55 29.68 -10.70
N ILE A 474 2.01 28.45 -10.56
CA ILE A 474 2.78 27.74 -11.60
C ILE A 474 1.82 27.30 -12.69
N VAL A 475 2.16 27.58 -13.95
CA VAL A 475 1.41 27.14 -15.13
C VAL A 475 2.34 26.36 -16.05
N LEU A 476 2.05 25.08 -16.28
CA LEU A 476 2.83 24.21 -17.16
C LEU A 476 2.75 24.68 -18.63
N THR A 477 3.86 24.55 -19.38
CA THR A 477 3.94 24.92 -20.80
C THR A 477 4.37 23.74 -21.67
N THR A 478 4.40 23.94 -22.99
CA THR A 478 4.93 22.98 -23.99
C THR A 478 6.45 23.02 -24.06
#